data_AF-A0A2R8AQ31-F1
#
_entry.id   AF-A0A2R8AQ31-F1
#
_cell.length_a   1.000
_cell.length_b   1.000
_cell.length_c   1.000
_cell.angle_alpha   90.00
_cell.angle_beta   90.00
_cell.angle_gamma   90.00
#
_symmetry.space_group_name_H-M   'P 1'
#
loop_
_entity.id
_entity.type
_entity.pdbx_description
1 polymer ?
#
loop_
_entity_poly.entity_id
_entity_poly.type
_entity_poly.pdbx_seq_one_letter_code
_entity_poly.pdbx_strand_id
1 'polypeptide(L)'
;MAHIAHLPEDDALAADYALGLLPNDKRRDVDGRMISDAEFRTRVFRWHARFTQMGEGLADLGTPDWIKASAISTIVPTPEPQRYGVRGWRAALAGLAVTGVASLLVATAMH
;
A
#
# COMPACT_ATOMS: atom_id res chain seq x y z
N MET A 1 30.36 -15.76 -24.53
CA MET A 1 28.93 -16.03 -24.79
C MET A 1 28.62 -17.35 -24.10
N ALA A 2 28.17 -17.31 -22.84
CA ALA A 2 27.98 -18.52 -22.05
C ALA A 2 26.80 -19.31 -22.64
N HIS A 3 27.05 -20.58 -22.97
CA HIS A 3 26.05 -21.52 -23.44
C HIS A 3 25.13 -21.82 -22.25
N ILE A 4 24.04 -21.05 -22.12
CA ILE A 4 22.98 -21.33 -21.16
C ILE A 4 22.47 -22.73 -21.52
N ALA A 5 22.49 -23.66 -20.56
CA ALA A 5 21.86 -24.96 -20.73
C ALA A 5 20.43 -24.73 -21.24
N HIS A 6 19.99 -25.48 -22.26
CA HIS A 6 18.71 -25.26 -22.93
C HIS A 6 17.56 -25.59 -21.95
N LEU A 7 17.26 -24.64 -21.07
CA LEU A 7 16.08 -24.69 -20.23
C LEU A 7 14.87 -24.62 -21.16
N PRO A 8 13.80 -25.38 -20.87
CA PRO A 8 12.53 -25.15 -21.53
C PRO A 8 12.18 -23.66 -21.47
N GLU A 9 11.69 -23.08 -22.57
CA GLU A 9 11.49 -21.63 -22.70
C GLU A 9 10.66 -21.05 -21.53
N ASP A 10 9.65 -21.78 -21.07
CA ASP A 10 8.83 -21.40 -19.91
C ASP A 10 9.60 -21.37 -18.59
N ASP A 11 10.59 -22.24 -18.41
CA ASP A 11 11.38 -22.32 -17.20
C ASP A 11 12.40 -21.18 -17.14
N ALA A 12 12.95 -20.79 -18.30
CA ALA A 12 13.76 -19.58 -18.44
C ALA A 12 12.93 -18.31 -18.21
N LEU A 13 11.73 -18.23 -18.81
CA LEU A 13 10.81 -17.10 -18.61
C LEU A 13 10.41 -16.95 -17.14
N ALA A 14 10.15 -18.05 -16.43
CA ALA A 14 9.86 -18.03 -15.00
C ALA A 14 11.05 -17.51 -14.18
N ALA A 15 12.28 -17.88 -14.54
CA ALA A 15 13.49 -17.40 -13.88
C ALA A 15 13.69 -15.89 -14.09
N ASP A 16 13.55 -15.42 -15.33
CA ASP A 16 13.68 -13.99 -15.67
C ASP A 16 12.62 -13.14 -14.99
N TYR A 17 11.38 -13.64 -14.92
CA TYR A 17 10.31 -12.99 -14.17
C TYR A 17 10.63 -12.92 -12.67
N ALA A 18 11.09 -14.03 -12.07
CA ALA A 18 11.44 -14.10 -10.65
C ALA A 18 12.60 -13.17 -10.26
N LEU A 19 13.58 -12.97 -11.16
CA LEU A 19 14.67 -12.00 -10.98
C LEU A 19 14.28 -10.56 -11.32
N GLY A 20 13.10 -10.33 -11.89
CA GLY A 20 12.66 -9.01 -12.32
C GLY A 20 13.41 -8.46 -13.54
N LEU A 21 13.93 -9.34 -14.40
CA LEU A 21 14.72 -8.96 -15.59
C LEU A 21 13.85 -8.64 -16.81
N LEU A 22 12.55 -8.93 -16.75
CA LEU A 22 11.65 -8.70 -17.88
C LEU A 22 11.40 -7.20 -18.11
N PRO A 23 11.39 -6.75 -19.39
CA PRO A 23 10.88 -5.43 -19.76
C PRO A 23 9.42 -5.23 -19.32
N ASN A 24 9.01 -3.97 -19.09
CA ASN A 24 7.71 -3.64 -18.49
C ASN A 24 6.50 -4.16 -19.28
N ASP A 25 6.57 -4.16 -20.61
CA ASP A 25 5.55 -4.70 -21.51
C ASP A 25 5.43 -6.22 -21.35
N LYS A 26 6.55 -6.94 -21.40
CA LYS A 26 6.59 -8.39 -21.18
C LYS A 26 6.17 -8.79 -19.77
N ARG A 27 6.48 -7.96 -18.77
CA ARG A 27 6.09 -8.21 -17.39
C ARG A 27 4.56 -8.22 -17.24
N ARG A 28 3.84 -7.27 -17.85
CA ARG A 28 2.38 -7.22 -17.80
C ARG A 28 1.72 -8.47 -18.39
N ASP A 29 2.26 -8.99 -19.49
CA ASP A 29 1.74 -10.22 -20.10
C ASP A 29 1.92 -11.41 -19.14
N VAL A 30 3.09 -11.49 -18.50
CA VAL A 30 3.39 -12.54 -17.51
C VAL A 30 2.56 -12.36 -16.23
N ASP A 31 2.28 -11.13 -15.79
CA ASP A 31 1.38 -10.85 -14.65
C ASP A 31 -0.02 -11.42 -14.93
N GLY A 32 -0.53 -11.24 -16.14
CA GLY A 32 -1.80 -11.85 -16.58
C GLY A 32 -1.75 -13.38 -16.55
N ARG A 33 -0.65 -13.97 -17.03
CA ARG A 33 -0.43 -15.43 -17.00
C ARG A 33 -0.33 -15.96 -15.56
N MET A 34 0.29 -15.22 -14.64
CA MET A 34 0.38 -15.58 -13.23
C MET A 34 -1.00 -15.73 -12.58
N ILE A 35 -2.04 -15.05 -13.08
CA ILE A 35 -3.41 -15.19 -12.55
C ILE A 35 -4.05 -16.50 -13.02
N SER A 36 -3.87 -16.88 -14.28
CA SER A 36 -4.59 -17.97 -14.93
C SER A 36 -3.86 -19.32 -14.94
N ASP A 37 -2.52 -19.32 -14.90
CA ASP A 37 -1.68 -20.51 -15.05
C ASP A 37 -1.04 -20.91 -13.70
N ALA A 38 -1.61 -21.92 -13.06
CA ALA A 38 -1.12 -22.43 -11.77
C ALA A 38 0.22 -23.16 -11.88
N GLU A 39 0.50 -23.79 -13.02
CA GLU A 39 1.75 -24.52 -13.22
C GLU A 39 2.90 -23.52 -13.37
N PHE A 40 2.71 -22.50 -14.20
CA PHE A 40 3.69 -21.42 -14.37
C PHE A 40 3.98 -20.70 -13.04
N ARG A 41 2.94 -20.38 -12.25
CA ARG A 41 3.12 -19.86 -10.89
C ARG A 41 4.01 -20.74 -10.02
N THR A 42 3.82 -22.06 -10.10
CA THR A 42 4.63 -23.02 -9.33
C THR A 42 6.10 -22.98 -9.74
N ARG A 43 6.37 -22.81 -11.05
CA ARG A 43 7.75 -22.65 -11.55
C ARG A 43 8.39 -21.35 -11.06
N VAL A 44 7.67 -20.24 -11.13
CA VAL A 44 8.12 -18.94 -10.60
C VAL A 44 8.43 -19.04 -9.10
N PHE A 45 7.56 -19.69 -8.32
CA PHE A 45 7.77 -19.88 -6.88
C PHE A 45 9.02 -20.72 -6.59
N ARG A 46 9.27 -21.78 -7.39
CA ARG A 46 10.49 -22.59 -7.29
C ARG A 46 11.75 -21.76 -7.54
N TRP A 47 11.73 -20.89 -8.54
CA TRP A 47 12.84 -19.98 -8.81
C TRP A 47 13.05 -18.98 -7.67
N HIS A 48 12.00 -18.36 -7.14
CA HIS A 48 12.11 -17.50 -5.96
C HIS A 48 12.75 -18.23 -4.78
N ALA A 49 12.30 -19.44 -4.45
CA ALA A 49 12.89 -20.23 -3.37
C ALA A 49 14.38 -20.47 -3.57
N ARG A 50 14.80 -20.78 -4.82
CA ARG A 50 16.20 -20.96 -5.17
C ARG A 50 17.03 -19.68 -4.99
N PHE A 51 16.50 -18.52 -5.36
CA PHE A 51 17.20 -17.25 -5.18
C PHE A 51 17.25 -16.80 -3.72
N THR A 52 16.20 -17.03 -2.94
CA THR A 52 16.19 -16.74 -1.51
C THR A 52 17.32 -17.47 -0.79
N GLN A 53 17.55 -18.75 -1.12
CA GLN A 53 18.66 -19.53 -0.55
C GLN A 53 20.03 -18.93 -0.86
N MET A 54 20.21 -18.28 -2.02
CA MET A 54 21.47 -17.61 -2.36
C MET A 54 21.74 -16.37 -1.51
N GLY A 55 20.69 -15.77 -0.95
CA GLY A 55 20.80 -14.64 -0.03
C GLY A 55 21.03 -15.05 1.43
N GLU A 56 20.98 -16.34 1.75
CA GLU A 56 21.24 -16.83 3.11
C GLU A 56 22.69 -16.51 3.52
N GLY A 57 22.85 -15.88 4.69
CA GLY A 57 24.15 -15.46 5.19
C GLY A 57 24.62 -14.09 4.71
N LEU A 58 23.84 -13.38 3.89
CA LEU A 58 24.06 -11.96 3.65
C LEU A 58 23.83 -11.16 4.95
N ALA A 59 24.75 -10.24 5.24
CA ALA A 59 24.61 -9.36 6.40
C ALA A 59 23.43 -8.40 6.22
N ASP A 60 22.57 -8.32 7.23
CA ASP A 60 21.56 -7.26 7.30
C ASP A 60 22.27 -5.93 7.58
N LEU A 61 22.13 -4.98 6.65
CA LEU A 61 22.70 -3.63 6.79
C LEU A 61 21.84 -2.71 7.66
N GLY A 62 20.63 -3.15 8.02
CA GLY A 62 19.62 -2.35 8.71
C GLY A 62 19.00 -1.32 7.77
N THR A 63 17.67 -1.20 7.80
CA THR A 63 16.97 -0.12 7.11
C THR A 63 16.72 1.05 8.07
N PRO A 64 17.12 2.29 7.74
CA PRO A 64 16.82 3.48 8.55
C PRO A 64 15.33 3.62 8.87
N ASP A 65 15.02 4.03 10.11
CA ASP A 65 13.64 4.09 10.60
C ASP A 65 12.73 5.02 9.79
N TRP A 66 13.28 6.12 9.26
CA TRP A 66 12.53 7.07 8.45
C TRP A 66 12.06 6.44 7.12
N ILE A 67 12.82 5.50 6.54
CA ILE A 67 12.41 4.79 5.32
C ILE A 67 11.24 3.87 5.63
N LYS A 68 11.31 3.12 6.74
CA LYS A 68 10.20 2.26 7.20
C LYS A 68 8.94 3.09 7.45
N ALA A 69 9.06 4.21 8.17
CA ALA A 69 7.93 5.10 8.47
C ALA A 69 7.29 5.67 7.20
N SER A 70 8.10 6.11 6.23
CA SER A 70 7.61 6.63 4.95
C SER A 70 6.93 5.57 4.08
N ALA A 71 7.41 4.32 4.10
CA ALA A 71 6.78 3.23 3.38
C ALA A 71 5.41 2.88 3.99
N ILE A 72 5.33 2.82 5.32
CA ILE A 72 4.08 2.51 6.04
C ILE A 72 3.02 3.58 5.82
N SER A 73 3.39 4.87 5.84
CA SER A 73 2.43 5.97 5.64
C SER A 73 1.78 6.01 4.25
N THR A 74 2.39 5.36 3.25
CA THR A 74 1.82 5.21 1.91
C THR A 74 0.68 4.17 1.88
N ILE A 75 0.72 3.20 2.79
CA ILE A 75 -0.22 2.07 2.84
C ILE A 75 -1.31 2.33 3.88
N VAL A 76 -0.92 2.88 5.04
CA VAL A 76 -1.83 3.19 6.15
C VAL A 76 -2.13 4.69 6.10
N PRO A 77 -3.39 5.08 5.82
CA PRO A 77 -3.78 6.49 5.91
C PRO A 77 -3.49 6.98 7.32
N THR A 78 -2.62 7.97 7.45
CA THR A 78 -2.37 8.60 8.76
C THR A 78 -3.58 9.48 9.07
N PRO A 79 -4.27 9.30 10.22
CA PRO A 79 -5.39 10.17 10.55
C PRO A 79 -4.92 11.62 10.58
N GLU A 80 -5.52 12.48 9.76
CA GLU A 80 -5.25 13.91 9.85
C GLU A 80 -5.60 14.38 11.27
N PRO A 81 -4.70 15.09 11.97
CA PRO A 81 -5.05 15.66 13.27
C PRO A 81 -6.24 16.59 13.05
N GLN A 82 -7.38 16.24 13.64
CA GLN A 82 -8.61 17.00 13.55
C GLN A 82 -8.34 18.37 14.18
N ARG A 83 -8.11 19.38 13.33
CA ARG A 83 -7.87 20.76 13.76
C ARG A 83 -9.19 21.38 14.19
N TYR A 84 -9.74 20.93 15.31
CA TYR A 84 -10.72 21.70 16.07
C TYR A 84 -9.99 22.89 16.71
N GLY A 85 -9.65 23.86 15.86
CA GLY A 85 -9.12 25.13 16.31
C GLY A 85 -10.19 25.97 17.00
N VAL A 86 -9.79 27.14 17.47
CA VAL A 86 -10.63 28.17 18.10
C VAL A 86 -11.89 28.60 17.30
N ARG A 87 -12.11 28.09 16.09
CA ARG A 87 -13.38 28.24 15.35
C ARG A 87 -14.44 27.22 15.77
N GLY A 88 -14.06 25.99 16.14
CA GLY A 88 -14.98 24.92 16.54
C GLY A 88 -15.72 25.24 17.83
N TRP A 89 -15.01 25.71 18.87
CA TRP A 89 -15.65 26.11 20.14
C TRP A 89 -16.55 27.35 19.99
N ARG A 90 -16.17 28.30 19.11
CA ARG A 90 -17.00 29.47 18.79
C ARG A 90 -18.29 29.08 18.08
N ALA A 91 -18.24 28.12 17.16
CA ALA A 91 -19.45 27.60 16.49
C ALA A 91 -20.37 26.86 17.49
N ALA A 92 -19.81 26.08 18.42
CA ALA A 92 -20.57 25.42 19.48
C ALA A 92 -21.28 26.43 20.40
N LEU A 93 -20.60 27.51 20.80
CA LEU A 93 -21.19 28.59 21.59
C LEU A 93 -22.26 29.37 20.82
N ALA A 94 -22.06 29.62 19.53
CA ALA A 94 -23.06 30.29 18.69
C ALA A 94 -24.34 29.45 18.56
N GLY A 95 -24.23 28.12 18.47
CA GLY A 95 -25.39 27.22 18.45
C GLY A 95 -26.26 27.28 19.72
N LEU A 96 -25.65 27.44 20.89
CA LEU A 96 -26.35 27.61 22.17
C LEU A 96 -27.07 28.97 22.29
N ALA A 97 -26.56 30.02 21.64
CA ALA A 97 -27.18 31.35 21.65
C ALA A 97 -28.48 31.40 20.82
N VAL A 98 -28.54 30.64 19.71
CA VAL A 98 -29.71 30.60 18.82
C VAL A 98 -30.91 29.91 19.49
N THR A 99 -30.70 28.86 20.28
CA THR A 99 -31.77 28.19 21.03
C THR A 99 -32.31 29.07 22.16
N GLY A 100 -31.47 29.85 22.85
CA GLY A 100 -31.91 30.73 23.93
C GLY A 100 -32.83 31.87 23.48
N VAL A 101 -32.55 32.49 22.32
CA VAL A 101 -33.40 33.57 21.76
C VAL A 101 -34.74 33.03 21.26
N ALA A 102 -34.77 31.85 20.65
CA ALA A 102 -35.99 31.22 20.18
C ALA A 102 -36.97 30.89 21.32
N SER A 103 -36.45 30.43 22.47
CA SER A 103 -37.30 30.16 23.65
C SER A 103 -37.90 31.42 24.26
N LEU A 104 -37.19 32.55 24.24
CA LEU A 104 -37.69 33.81 24.80
C LEU A 104 -38.81 34.41 23.94
N LEU A 105 -38.70 34.33 22.60
CA LEU A 105 -39.71 34.85 21.67
C LEU A 105 -41.03 34.07 21.72
N VAL A 106 -40.97 32.74 21.92
CA VAL A 106 -42.17 31.91 22.09
C VAL A 106 -42.87 32.21 23.42
N ALA A 107 -42.10 32.45 24.49
CA ALA A 107 -42.68 32.76 25.81
C ALA A 107 -43.39 34.12 25.84
N THR A 108 -42.90 35.14 25.14
CA THR A 108 -43.56 36.46 25.04
C THR A 108 -44.77 36.47 24.10
N ALA A 109 -44.89 35.53 23.18
CA ALA A 109 -46.04 35.42 22.28
C ALA A 109 -47.25 34.69 22.92
N MET A 110 -47.05 34.04 24.08
CA MET A 110 -48.09 33.29 24.82
C MET A 110 -48.60 34.02 26.08
N HIS A 111 -48.21 35.28 26.29
CA HIS A 111 -48.75 36.15 27.34
C HIS A 111 -49.57 37.28 26.72
#